data_AF-A0A496V569-F1
#
_entry.id   AF-A0A496V569-F1
#
_cell.length_a   1.000
_cell.length_b   1.000
_cell.length_c   1.000
_cell.angle_alpha   90.00
_cell.angle_beta   90.00
_cell.angle_gamma   90.00
#
_symmetry.space_group_name_H-M   'P 1'
#
loop_
_entity.id
_entity.type
_entity.pdbx_description
1 polymer ?
#
loop_
_entity_poly.entity_id
_entity_poly.type
_entity_poly.pdbx_seq_one_letter_code
_entity_poly.pdbx_strand_id
1 'polypeptide(L)'
;MVVIAEGESRAWVHYHWRMLMLAFIGGILFSFGTRIAGGCTTHHFIGGLPAMSIASWVVLLTGIPFAFLAFKISLVFGMGGYFRHQETRETASKYCEHPEHPHPGYKPDYKPWRDPLRLILNLFLLTFLLVPLYFALFTEEIFGAARDIGWKEVTWLMIVGLLVGFGIGKCGFGTECSVMAPEATFTKPDFYRKGGVPMATYAMFRGMLPLQGFMVAIVMFNLFILGAWMLDVGSVPNAAGEEGLYWGHILGGPLLAMGAVFMIGCEVRTYARLGMGYATALAALPGFYIGYLPYTLYYEQIDNVVFGDGLTEFITIPEWAAYTLGGTEYAWAIVYSLLLIGLLVFSFEYGRRFLKTSLPNLVRSNTDQLVYDACDGLALSTASSSAKS
;
A
#
# COMPACT_ATOMS: atom_id res chain seq x y z
N MET A 1 12.37 6.38 13.44
CA MET A 1 13.63 6.46 12.68
C MET A 1 13.56 7.45 11.52
N VAL A 2 12.63 7.32 10.58
CA VAL A 2 12.52 8.26 9.42
C VAL A 2 12.42 9.72 9.86
N VAL A 3 11.54 10.04 10.81
CA VAL A 3 11.42 11.40 11.39
C VAL A 3 12.75 11.93 11.93
N ILE A 4 13.55 11.06 12.56
CA ILE A 4 14.86 11.44 13.11
C ILE A 4 15.85 11.67 11.97
N ALA A 5 15.89 10.76 11.00
CA ALA A 5 16.79 10.83 9.85
C ALA A 5 16.51 12.04 8.94
N GLU A 6 15.24 12.41 8.77
CA GLU A 6 14.82 13.56 7.99
C GLU A 6 14.77 14.87 8.80
N GLY A 7 14.89 14.79 10.13
CA GLY A 7 14.71 15.94 11.02
C GLY A 7 13.29 16.52 11.00
N GLU A 8 12.30 15.79 10.46
CA GLU A 8 10.96 16.31 10.21
C GLU A 8 9.89 15.24 10.46
N SER A 9 8.87 15.60 11.25
CA SER A 9 7.62 14.82 11.37
C SER A 9 6.57 15.36 10.42
N ARG A 10 5.68 14.50 9.93
CA ARG A 10 4.52 14.87 9.12
C ARG A 10 3.31 15.30 9.96
N ALA A 11 3.55 15.64 11.23
CA ALA A 11 2.54 16.18 12.13
C ALA A 11 1.95 17.51 11.67
N TRP A 12 2.70 18.31 10.89
CA TRP A 12 2.24 19.60 10.38
C TRP A 12 1.11 19.49 9.35
N VAL A 13 0.85 18.30 8.79
CA VAL A 13 -0.21 18.13 7.78
C VAL A 13 -1.58 18.23 8.47
N HIS A 14 -2.31 19.29 8.12
CA HIS A 14 -3.68 19.49 8.58
C HIS A 14 -4.66 18.70 7.69
N TYR A 15 -5.46 17.82 8.25
CA TYR A 15 -6.48 17.10 7.49
C TYR A 15 -7.87 17.68 7.71
N HIS A 16 -8.64 17.84 6.64
CA HIS A 16 -10.06 18.14 6.74
C HIS A 16 -10.80 16.97 7.41
N TRP A 17 -11.82 17.25 8.23
CA TRP A 17 -12.54 16.22 9.00
C TRP A 17 -13.12 15.10 8.11
N ARG A 18 -13.57 15.44 6.89
CA ARG A 18 -14.05 14.45 5.90
C ARG A 18 -12.95 13.44 5.53
N MET A 19 -11.71 13.89 5.38
CA MET A 19 -10.59 12.99 5.08
C MET A 19 -10.24 12.10 6.28
N LEU A 20 -10.34 12.63 7.49
CA LEU A 20 -10.16 11.82 8.71
C LEU A 20 -11.28 10.79 8.88
N MET A 21 -12.52 11.16 8.57
CA MET A 21 -13.66 10.23 8.56
C MET A 21 -13.51 9.16 7.49
N LEU A 22 -13.08 9.52 6.27
CA LEU A 22 -12.75 8.55 5.23
C LEU A 22 -11.65 7.60 5.70
N ALA A 23 -10.57 8.10 6.31
CA ALA A 23 -9.50 7.26 6.84
C ALA A 23 -10.01 6.30 7.94
N PHE A 24 -10.87 6.77 8.84
CA PHE A 24 -11.51 5.93 9.85
C PHE A 24 -12.38 4.83 9.25
N ILE A 25 -13.28 5.16 8.31
CA ILE A 25 -14.11 4.19 7.57
C ILE A 25 -13.21 3.23 6.79
N GLY A 26 -12.13 3.75 6.20
CA GLY A 26 -11.13 2.97 5.50
C GLY A 26 -10.47 1.93 6.40
N GLY A 27 -10.15 2.28 7.65
CA GLY A 27 -9.67 1.35 8.67
C GLY A 27 -10.65 0.23 8.97
N ILE A 28 -11.94 0.56 9.08
CA ILE A 28 -13.01 -0.44 9.31
C ILE A 28 -13.06 -1.43 8.14
N LEU A 29 -13.18 -0.92 6.91
CA LEU A 29 -13.29 -1.74 5.70
C LEU A 29 -12.03 -2.59 5.49
N PHE A 30 -10.85 -1.99 5.65
CA PHE A 30 -9.59 -2.68 5.46
C PHE A 30 -9.40 -3.78 6.50
N SER A 31 -9.64 -3.50 7.78
CA SER A 31 -9.43 -4.52 8.82
C SER A 31 -10.36 -5.71 8.67
N PHE A 32 -11.65 -5.45 8.38
CA PHE A 32 -12.59 -6.52 8.12
C PHE A 32 -12.21 -7.28 6.85
N GLY A 33 -11.87 -6.55 5.78
CA GLY A 33 -11.38 -7.10 4.51
C GLY A 33 -10.16 -8.00 4.68
N THR A 34 -9.17 -7.59 5.48
CA THR A 34 -7.96 -8.38 5.78
C THR A 34 -8.31 -9.74 6.38
N ARG A 35 -9.30 -9.78 7.27
CA ARG A 35 -9.68 -11.03 7.94
C ARG A 35 -10.34 -11.99 6.98
N ILE A 36 -11.35 -11.52 6.25
CA ILE A 36 -12.07 -12.39 5.32
C ILE A 36 -11.23 -12.73 4.08
N ALA A 37 -10.27 -11.89 3.69
CA ALA A 37 -9.35 -12.21 2.60
C ALA A 37 -8.26 -13.23 3.00
N GLY A 38 -8.13 -13.59 4.29
CA GLY A 38 -7.05 -14.45 4.76
C GLY A 38 -5.68 -13.76 4.76
N GLY A 39 -5.64 -12.43 4.69
CA GLY A 39 -4.40 -11.66 4.62
C GLY A 39 -4.63 -10.21 4.20
N CYS A 40 -3.64 -9.35 4.48
CA CYS A 40 -3.68 -7.95 4.05
C CYS A 40 -3.10 -7.79 2.63
N THR A 41 -3.14 -6.58 2.08
CA THR A 41 -2.56 -6.33 0.75
C THR A 41 -1.07 -6.66 0.70
N THR A 42 -0.31 -6.46 1.78
CA THR A 42 1.11 -6.85 1.83
C THR A 42 1.29 -8.37 1.77
N HIS A 43 0.43 -9.14 2.46
CA HIS A 43 0.43 -10.61 2.38
C HIS A 43 0.20 -11.07 0.96
N HIS A 44 -0.90 -10.65 0.34
CA HIS A 44 -1.23 -11.10 -1.01
C HIS A 44 -0.21 -10.63 -2.04
N PHE A 45 0.30 -9.42 -1.89
CA PHE A 45 1.12 -8.83 -2.93
C PHE A 45 2.62 -9.13 -2.81
N ILE A 46 3.18 -9.07 -1.60
CA ILE A 46 4.61 -9.31 -1.38
C ILE A 46 4.87 -10.77 -0.99
N GLY A 47 3.90 -11.46 -0.38
CA GLY A 47 3.98 -12.90 -0.12
C GLY A 47 3.38 -13.71 -1.27
N GLY A 48 2.10 -13.48 -1.56
CA GLY A 48 1.29 -14.32 -2.43
C GLY A 48 1.64 -14.27 -3.92
N LEU A 49 1.79 -13.08 -4.51
CA LEU A 49 2.18 -12.96 -5.93
C LEU A 49 3.56 -13.57 -6.19
N PRO A 50 4.58 -13.36 -5.33
CA PRO A 50 5.85 -14.07 -5.45
C PRO A 50 5.77 -15.58 -5.28
N ALA A 51 4.89 -16.04 -4.39
CA ALA A 51 4.57 -17.44 -4.18
C ALA A 51 3.60 -18.01 -5.23
N MET A 52 3.25 -17.25 -6.28
CA MET A 52 2.43 -17.72 -7.40
C MET A 52 1.01 -18.13 -7.00
N SER A 53 0.50 -17.60 -5.88
CA SER A 53 -0.77 -17.96 -5.25
C SER A 53 -2.00 -17.51 -6.07
N ILE A 54 -2.93 -18.45 -6.31
CA ILE A 54 -4.21 -18.15 -6.99
C ILE A 54 -5.05 -17.16 -6.17
N ALA A 55 -5.25 -17.44 -4.88
CA ALA A 55 -5.94 -16.56 -3.94
C ALA A 55 -5.49 -15.10 -4.05
N SER A 56 -4.18 -14.86 -4.10
CA SER A 56 -3.61 -13.52 -4.12
C SER A 56 -3.86 -12.77 -5.43
N TRP A 57 -3.89 -13.48 -6.56
CA TRP A 57 -4.34 -12.92 -7.83
C TRP A 57 -5.83 -12.58 -7.81
N VAL A 58 -6.66 -13.44 -7.22
CA VAL A 58 -8.11 -13.18 -7.12
C VAL A 58 -8.38 -11.95 -6.24
N VAL A 59 -7.71 -11.84 -5.08
CA VAL A 59 -7.80 -10.66 -4.21
C VAL A 59 -7.37 -9.39 -4.96
N LEU A 60 -6.26 -9.46 -5.71
CA LEU A 60 -5.81 -8.33 -6.53
C LEU A 60 -6.88 -7.95 -7.56
N LEU A 61 -7.31 -8.89 -8.40
CA LEU A 61 -8.20 -8.65 -9.54
C LEU A 61 -9.59 -8.16 -9.10
N THR A 62 -10.12 -8.71 -8.01
CA THR A 62 -11.39 -8.27 -7.43
C THR A 62 -11.24 -6.92 -6.72
N GLY A 63 -10.07 -6.61 -6.17
CA GLY A 63 -9.79 -5.35 -5.49
C GLY A 63 -9.61 -4.14 -6.43
N ILE A 64 -8.93 -4.27 -7.57
CA ILE A 64 -8.58 -3.12 -8.46
C ILE A 64 -9.81 -2.23 -8.78
N PRO A 65 -10.95 -2.76 -9.24
CA PRO A 65 -12.11 -1.93 -9.59
C PRO A 65 -12.64 -1.14 -8.39
N PHE A 66 -12.55 -1.72 -7.20
CA PHE A 66 -13.04 -1.13 -5.96
C PHE A 66 -12.06 -0.10 -5.37
N ALA A 67 -10.74 -0.28 -5.55
CA ALA A 67 -9.77 0.79 -5.30
C ALA A 67 -10.09 2.03 -6.15
N PHE A 68 -10.38 1.85 -7.44
CA PHE A 68 -10.73 2.96 -8.32
C PHE A 68 -12.08 3.60 -7.96
N LEU A 69 -13.06 2.79 -7.55
CA LEU A 69 -14.33 3.28 -7.03
C LEU A 69 -14.12 4.14 -5.78
N ALA A 70 -13.34 3.67 -4.80
CA ALA A 70 -13.01 4.43 -3.60
C ALA A 70 -12.24 5.72 -3.93
N PHE A 71 -11.35 5.69 -4.92
CA PHE A 71 -10.65 6.87 -5.39
C PHE A 71 -11.64 7.90 -5.95
N LYS A 72 -12.53 7.48 -6.85
CA LYS A 72 -13.62 8.32 -7.40
C LYS A 72 -14.50 8.90 -6.30
N ILE A 73 -14.92 8.10 -5.33
CA ILE A 73 -15.70 8.56 -4.17
C ILE A 73 -14.94 9.68 -3.44
N SER A 74 -13.64 9.51 -3.21
CA SER A 74 -12.80 10.51 -2.56
C SER A 74 -12.68 11.80 -3.37
N LEU A 75 -12.60 11.71 -4.72
CA LEU A 75 -12.62 12.87 -5.60
C LEU A 75 -13.96 13.63 -5.53
N VAL A 76 -15.08 12.91 -5.51
CA VAL A 76 -16.43 13.50 -5.36
C VAL A 76 -16.56 14.25 -4.04
N PHE A 77 -15.93 13.76 -2.97
CA PHE A 77 -15.87 14.47 -1.69
C PHE A 77 -14.90 15.66 -1.67
N GLY A 78 -14.21 15.95 -2.77
CA GLY A 78 -13.22 17.03 -2.88
C GLY A 78 -11.91 16.72 -2.15
N MET A 79 -11.60 15.44 -1.92
CA MET A 79 -10.43 15.01 -1.14
C MET A 79 -9.21 14.70 -2.03
N GLY A 80 -9.28 14.96 -3.34
CA GLY A 80 -8.19 14.69 -4.30
C GLY A 80 -6.85 15.30 -3.91
N GLY A 81 -6.86 16.50 -3.32
CA GLY A 81 -5.65 17.21 -2.91
C GLY A 81 -4.87 16.55 -1.77
N TYR A 82 -5.44 15.55 -1.08
CA TYR A 82 -4.77 14.77 -0.04
C TYR A 82 -4.08 13.51 -0.57
N PHE A 83 -4.38 13.08 -1.80
CA PHE A 83 -3.66 12.00 -2.46
C PHE A 83 -2.32 12.52 -2.95
N ARG A 84 -1.33 12.42 -2.06
CA ARG A 84 0.03 12.91 -2.27
C ARG A 84 1.04 11.85 -1.87
N HIS A 85 2.23 11.96 -2.43
CA HIS A 85 3.39 11.22 -1.97
C HIS A 85 3.84 11.74 -0.58
N GLN A 86 4.88 11.14 0.01
CA GLN A 86 5.45 11.56 1.30
C GLN A 86 6.23 12.89 1.21
N GLU A 87 5.57 13.96 0.78
CA GLU A 87 6.16 15.28 0.62
C GLU A 87 6.67 15.84 1.96
N THR A 88 7.77 16.59 1.88
CA THR A 88 8.34 17.35 3.00
C THR A 88 7.59 18.66 3.21
N ARG A 89 7.79 19.28 4.38
CA ARG A 89 7.20 20.60 4.67
C ARG A 89 7.70 21.68 3.71
N GLU A 90 8.98 21.60 3.33
CA GLU A 90 9.61 22.54 2.40
C GLU A 90 8.92 22.51 1.03
N THR A 91 8.77 21.32 0.44
CA THR A 91 8.06 21.13 -0.83
C THR A 91 6.63 21.66 -0.73
N ALA A 92 5.92 21.30 0.34
CA ALA A 92 4.55 21.75 0.54
C ALA A 92 4.45 23.28 0.66
N SER A 93 5.40 23.94 1.32
CA SER A 93 5.43 25.40 1.41
C SER A 93 5.74 26.07 0.07
N LYS A 94 6.67 25.50 -0.71
CA LYS A 94 7.11 26.05 -1.98
C LYS A 94 5.99 26.06 -3.02
N TYR A 95 5.17 25.02 -3.02
CA TYR A 95 4.12 24.82 -4.01
C TYR A 95 2.71 25.06 -3.46
N CYS A 96 2.56 25.66 -2.27
CA CYS A 96 1.24 25.82 -1.64
C CYS A 96 0.26 26.69 -2.45
N GLU A 97 0.77 27.66 -3.20
CA GLU A 97 -0.02 28.57 -4.05
C GLU A 97 -0.10 28.10 -5.51
N HIS A 98 0.56 26.99 -5.87
CA HIS A 98 0.60 26.54 -7.25
C HIS A 98 -0.75 25.93 -7.69
N PRO A 99 -1.39 26.44 -8.75
CA PRO A 99 -2.75 26.03 -9.13
C PRO A 99 -2.85 24.54 -9.52
N GLU A 100 -1.79 23.97 -10.09
CA GLU A 100 -1.75 22.55 -10.48
C GLU A 100 -1.28 21.58 -9.37
N HIS A 101 -0.87 22.13 -8.22
CA HIS A 101 -0.39 21.35 -7.08
C HIS A 101 -1.12 21.81 -5.80
N PRO A 102 -2.43 21.58 -5.66
CA PRO A 102 -3.22 22.10 -4.52
C PRO A 102 -2.84 21.45 -3.20
N HIS A 103 -2.29 22.18 -2.22
CA HIS A 103 -1.82 21.65 -0.92
C HIS A 103 -2.80 21.93 0.24
N PRO A 104 -3.99 21.29 0.29
CA PRO A 104 -5.00 21.59 1.32
C PRO A 104 -4.52 21.29 2.75
N GLY A 105 -3.49 20.45 2.90
CA GLY A 105 -2.93 20.08 4.19
C GLY A 105 -1.83 21.00 4.72
N TYR A 106 -1.29 21.91 3.90
CA TYR A 106 -0.31 22.87 4.38
C TYR A 106 -1.01 24.11 4.92
N LYS A 107 -0.86 24.36 6.22
CA LYS A 107 -1.36 25.56 6.90
C LYS A 107 -0.24 26.12 7.78
N PRO A 108 0.36 27.28 7.43
CA PRO A 108 1.49 27.84 8.16
C PRO A 108 1.25 28.00 9.67
N ASP A 109 0.01 28.36 10.04
CA ASP A 109 -0.39 28.63 11.42
C ASP A 109 -0.93 27.39 12.17
N TYR A 110 -1.01 26.23 11.52
CA TYR A 110 -1.50 25.01 12.17
C TYR A 110 -0.49 24.51 13.21
N LYS A 111 -0.98 24.32 14.44
CA LYS A 111 -0.21 23.86 15.59
C LYS A 111 -0.75 22.49 16.02
N PRO A 112 -0.10 21.38 15.63
CA PRO A 112 -0.63 20.03 15.85
C PRO A 112 -0.89 19.70 17.33
N TRP A 113 -0.07 20.24 18.24
CA TRP A 113 -0.23 20.04 19.68
C TRP A 113 -1.41 20.80 20.30
N ARG A 114 -2.10 21.65 19.54
CA ARG A 114 -3.32 22.36 19.96
C ARG A 114 -4.59 21.78 19.33
N ASP A 115 -4.46 20.80 18.45
CA ASP A 115 -5.60 20.15 17.80
C ASP A 115 -6.19 19.08 18.74
N PRO A 116 -7.40 19.28 19.29
CA PRO A 116 -7.97 18.38 20.29
C PRO A 116 -8.21 16.97 19.74
N LEU A 117 -8.64 16.86 18.48
CA LEU A 117 -8.86 15.55 17.86
C LEU A 117 -7.55 14.79 17.75
N ARG A 118 -6.48 15.47 17.32
CA ARG A 118 -5.15 14.88 17.23
C ARG A 118 -4.62 14.44 18.59
N LEU A 119 -4.82 15.25 19.63
CA LEU A 119 -4.43 14.88 21.00
C LEU A 119 -5.15 13.62 21.48
N ILE A 120 -6.46 13.50 21.22
CA ILE A 120 -7.24 12.29 21.54
C ILE A 120 -6.71 11.08 20.77
N LEU A 121 -6.45 11.21 19.47
CA LEU A 121 -5.94 10.10 18.67
C LEU A 121 -4.51 9.70 19.07
N ASN A 122 -3.67 10.65 19.47
CA ASN A 122 -2.36 10.35 20.03
C ASN A 122 -2.46 9.63 21.39
N LEU A 123 -3.38 10.04 22.25
CA LEU A 123 -3.63 9.36 23.52
C LEU A 123 -4.11 7.93 23.26
N PHE A 124 -5.02 7.73 22.31
CA PHE A 124 -5.45 6.40 21.88
C PHE A 124 -4.26 5.57 21.37
N LEU A 125 -3.41 6.14 20.51
CA LEU A 125 -2.19 5.48 20.03
C LEU A 125 -1.26 5.08 21.18
N LEU A 126 -1.02 5.99 22.14
CA LEU A 126 -0.16 5.71 23.28
C LEU A 126 -0.72 4.56 24.13
N THR A 127 -2.02 4.58 24.44
CA THR A 127 -2.67 3.46 25.13
C THR A 127 -2.53 2.17 24.32
N PHE A 128 -2.74 2.24 23.01
CA PHE A 128 -2.63 1.09 22.12
C PHE A 128 -1.21 0.51 22.04
N LEU A 129 -0.16 1.32 22.15
CA LEU A 129 1.22 0.82 22.14
C LEU A 129 1.67 0.36 23.53
N LEU A 130 1.34 1.13 24.57
CA LEU A 130 1.84 0.90 25.92
C LEU A 130 1.17 -0.30 26.59
N VAL A 131 -0.12 -0.55 26.34
CA VAL A 131 -0.84 -1.67 26.97
C VAL A 131 -0.30 -3.02 26.46
N PRO A 132 -0.28 -3.34 25.16
CA PRO A 132 0.29 -4.59 24.67
C PRO A 132 1.78 -4.72 24.98
N LEU A 133 2.53 -3.61 24.95
CA LEU A 133 3.95 -3.63 25.34
C LEU A 133 4.12 -4.00 26.82
N TYR A 134 3.26 -3.49 27.70
CA TYR A 134 3.26 -3.87 29.11
C TYR A 134 2.98 -5.37 29.27
N PHE A 135 1.93 -5.89 28.62
CA PHE A 135 1.61 -7.31 28.67
C PHE A 135 2.72 -8.18 28.07
N ALA A 136 3.30 -7.78 26.94
CA ALA A 136 4.37 -8.51 26.26
C ALA A 136 5.67 -8.59 27.06
N LEU A 137 5.98 -7.56 27.86
CA LEU A 137 7.25 -7.47 28.60
C LEU A 137 7.14 -7.96 30.05
N PHE A 138 6.00 -7.76 30.70
CA PHE A 138 5.87 -7.92 32.14
C PHE A 138 4.86 -9.00 32.57
N THR A 139 4.12 -9.59 31.64
CA THR A 139 3.12 -10.62 31.94
C THR A 139 3.31 -11.86 31.07
N GLU A 140 2.62 -12.94 31.44
CA GLU A 140 2.52 -14.19 30.67
C GLU A 140 1.08 -14.42 30.19
N GLU A 141 0.25 -13.37 30.23
CA GLU A 141 -1.18 -13.45 29.90
C GLU A 141 -1.47 -13.42 28.39
N ILE A 142 -0.48 -13.01 27.58
CA ILE A 142 -0.62 -12.95 26.13
C ILE A 142 0.36 -13.94 25.47
N PHE A 143 -0.14 -14.65 24.47
CA PHE A 143 0.68 -15.52 23.65
C PHE A 143 1.73 -14.71 22.89
N GLY A 144 2.98 -15.15 22.95
CA GLY A 144 4.09 -14.48 22.27
C GLY A 144 4.75 -13.38 23.10
N ALA A 145 4.59 -13.43 24.43
CA ALA A 145 5.32 -12.55 25.32
C ALA A 145 6.84 -12.74 25.17
N ALA A 146 7.63 -11.74 25.53
CA ALA A 146 9.09 -11.78 25.37
C ALA A 146 9.75 -12.95 26.12
N ARG A 147 9.11 -13.43 27.19
CA ARG A 147 9.50 -14.63 27.93
C ARG A 147 9.26 -15.92 27.14
N ASP A 148 8.17 -15.98 26.36
CA ASP A 148 7.77 -17.17 25.60
C ASP A 148 8.66 -17.37 24.38
N ILE A 149 8.83 -16.32 23.57
CA ILE A 149 9.57 -16.39 22.30
C ILE A 149 11.08 -16.14 22.47
N GLY A 150 11.46 -15.59 23.62
CA GLY A 150 12.84 -15.26 23.95
C GLY A 150 13.36 -13.98 23.29
N TRP A 151 14.29 -13.31 23.97
CA TRP A 151 14.86 -12.03 23.53
C TRP A 151 15.59 -12.08 22.19
N LYS A 152 16.08 -13.25 21.78
CA LYS A 152 16.71 -13.42 20.46
C LYS A 152 15.69 -13.21 19.35
N GLU A 153 14.51 -13.83 19.47
CA GLU A 153 13.43 -13.70 18.50
C GLU A 153 12.86 -12.29 18.51
N VAL A 154 12.64 -11.72 19.70
CA VAL A 154 12.22 -10.30 19.86
C VAL A 154 13.19 -9.37 19.13
N THR A 155 14.50 -9.55 19.32
CA THR A 155 15.52 -8.71 18.69
C THR A 155 15.50 -8.88 17.17
N TRP A 156 15.34 -10.10 16.68
CA TRP A 156 15.25 -10.40 15.25
C TRP A 156 14.02 -9.73 14.61
N LEU A 157 12.83 -9.94 15.18
CA LEU A 157 11.58 -9.32 14.72
C LEU A 157 11.65 -7.80 14.78
N MET A 158 12.27 -7.24 15.82
CA MET A 158 12.48 -5.80 15.94
C MET A 158 13.40 -5.27 14.84
N ILE A 159 14.52 -5.93 14.54
CA ILE A 159 15.43 -5.53 13.45
C ILE A 159 14.68 -5.55 12.11
N VAL A 160 13.95 -6.63 11.82
CA VAL A 160 13.16 -6.77 10.59
C VAL A 160 12.10 -5.65 10.52
N GLY A 161 11.35 -5.43 11.60
CA GLY A 161 10.34 -4.38 11.68
C GLY A 161 10.91 -2.97 11.50
N LEU A 162 12.09 -2.68 12.07
CA LEU A 162 12.78 -1.40 11.90
C LEU A 162 13.24 -1.20 10.45
N LEU A 163 13.79 -2.23 9.81
CA LEU A 163 14.23 -2.16 8.41
C LEU A 163 13.05 -1.96 7.46
N VAL A 164 11.98 -2.74 7.63
CA VAL A 164 10.75 -2.63 6.82
C VAL A 164 10.08 -1.28 7.05
N GLY A 165 9.94 -0.86 8.31
CA GLY A 165 9.36 0.43 8.67
C GLY A 165 10.18 1.62 8.17
N PHE A 166 11.51 1.54 8.20
CA PHE A 166 12.38 2.56 7.62
C PHE A 166 12.26 2.61 6.10
N GLY A 167 12.31 1.45 5.43
CA GLY A 167 12.16 1.35 3.98
C GLY A 167 10.85 1.97 3.51
N ILE A 168 9.71 1.43 3.97
CA ILE A 168 8.36 1.90 3.61
C ILE A 168 8.14 3.35 4.03
N GLY A 169 8.60 3.71 5.23
CA GLY A 169 8.49 5.06 5.76
C GLY A 169 9.29 6.07 4.97
N LYS A 170 10.38 5.68 4.29
CA LYS A 170 11.24 6.58 3.52
C LYS A 170 10.86 6.67 2.04
N CYS A 171 10.41 5.57 1.44
CA CYS A 171 10.08 5.52 0.01
C CYS A 171 8.60 5.77 -0.29
N GLY A 172 7.77 5.99 0.73
CA GLY A 172 6.33 6.21 0.55
C GLY A 172 5.58 5.04 -0.05
N PHE A 173 6.16 3.84 0.05
CA PHE A 173 5.61 2.62 -0.52
C PHE A 173 4.18 2.35 -0.03
N GLY A 174 3.28 2.16 -0.98
CA GLY A 174 1.88 1.82 -0.76
C GLY A 174 1.41 0.87 -1.85
N THR A 175 0.82 -0.25 -1.44
CA THR A 175 0.31 -1.25 -2.38
C THR A 175 -0.84 -0.71 -3.22
N GLU A 176 -1.70 0.11 -2.62
CA GLU A 176 -2.83 0.78 -3.29
C GLU A 176 -2.38 1.75 -4.38
N CYS A 177 -1.34 2.54 -4.12
CA CYS A 177 -0.76 3.45 -5.11
C CYS A 177 -0.15 2.70 -6.30
N SER A 178 0.38 1.50 -6.06
CA SER A 178 0.99 0.64 -7.08
C SER A 178 -0.07 0.07 -8.03
N VAL A 179 -1.21 -0.37 -7.47
CA VAL A 179 -2.34 -0.90 -8.24
C VAL A 179 -3.07 0.18 -9.05
N MET A 180 -3.08 1.43 -8.57
CA MET A 180 -3.68 2.56 -9.29
C MET A 180 -2.81 3.11 -10.43
N ALA A 181 -1.49 2.81 -10.44
CA ALA A 181 -0.56 3.36 -11.41
C ALA A 181 -0.85 2.94 -12.88
N PRO A 182 -1.15 1.66 -13.19
CA PRO A 182 -1.55 1.26 -14.54
C PRO A 182 -2.77 2.03 -15.06
N GLU A 183 -3.78 2.25 -14.21
CA GLU A 183 -5.01 2.96 -14.61
C GLU A 183 -4.75 4.43 -15.01
N ALA A 184 -3.76 5.08 -14.37
CA ALA A 184 -3.35 6.43 -14.72
C ALA A 184 -2.74 6.54 -16.13
N THR A 185 -2.31 5.43 -16.73
CA THR A 185 -1.80 5.42 -18.12
C THR A 185 -2.93 5.58 -19.14
N PHE A 186 -4.11 5.03 -18.83
CA PHE A 186 -5.30 5.10 -19.66
C PHE A 186 -6.20 6.30 -19.34
N THR A 187 -6.02 6.89 -18.16
CA THR A 187 -6.79 8.05 -17.70
C THR A 187 -6.15 9.38 -18.14
N LYS A 188 -6.99 10.34 -18.60
CA LYS A 188 -6.52 11.66 -19.04
C LYS A 188 -6.13 12.56 -17.85
N PRO A 189 -5.15 13.48 -18.00
CA PRO A 189 -4.77 14.44 -16.97
C PRO A 189 -5.94 15.23 -16.38
N ASP A 190 -6.90 15.63 -17.23
CA ASP A 190 -8.04 16.46 -16.81
C ASP A 190 -8.96 15.77 -15.81
N PHE A 191 -9.03 14.44 -15.80
CA PHE A 191 -9.78 13.70 -14.79
C PHE A 191 -9.22 13.97 -13.39
N TYR A 192 -7.89 13.89 -13.25
CA TYR A 192 -7.18 14.15 -12.00
C TYR A 192 -7.25 15.63 -11.61
N ARG A 193 -7.03 16.52 -12.58
CA ARG A 193 -7.10 17.98 -12.36
C ARG A 193 -8.48 18.41 -11.87
N LYS A 194 -9.56 17.94 -12.49
CA LYS A 194 -10.95 18.22 -12.05
C LYS A 194 -11.26 17.65 -10.68
N GLY A 195 -10.64 16.53 -10.31
CA GLY A 195 -10.74 15.93 -8.98
C GLY A 195 -9.90 16.65 -7.91
N GLY A 196 -9.14 17.68 -8.27
CA GLY A 196 -8.23 18.40 -7.36
C GLY A 196 -7.00 17.59 -6.98
N VAL A 197 -6.62 16.57 -7.76
CA VAL A 197 -5.43 15.77 -7.52
C VAL A 197 -4.20 16.52 -8.05
N PRO A 198 -3.10 16.62 -7.27
CA PRO A 198 -1.89 17.29 -7.73
C PRO A 198 -1.30 16.64 -8.98
N MET A 199 -0.86 17.46 -9.93
CA MET A 199 -0.26 16.96 -11.17
C MET A 199 1.01 16.14 -10.93
N ALA A 200 1.75 16.44 -9.86
CA ALA A 200 2.87 15.62 -9.39
C ALA A 200 2.44 14.19 -9.03
N THR A 201 1.27 14.02 -8.40
CA THR A 201 0.74 12.69 -8.07
C THR A 201 0.26 11.96 -9.33
N TYR A 202 -0.36 12.66 -10.27
CA TYR A 202 -0.67 12.10 -11.58
C TYR A 202 0.59 11.64 -12.32
N ALA A 203 1.63 12.48 -12.36
CA ALA A 203 2.90 12.16 -12.99
C ALA A 203 3.58 10.97 -12.30
N MET A 204 3.49 10.86 -10.96
CA MET A 204 3.98 9.70 -10.20
C MET A 204 3.28 8.40 -10.64
N PHE A 205 1.94 8.41 -10.70
CA PHE A 205 1.17 7.23 -11.10
C PHE A 205 1.40 6.88 -12.56
N ARG A 206 1.35 7.87 -13.45
CA ARG A 206 1.58 7.64 -14.88
C ARG A 206 3.02 7.25 -15.19
N GLY A 207 3.99 7.73 -14.42
CA GLY A 207 5.37 7.26 -14.46
C GLY A 207 5.57 5.85 -13.90
N MET A 208 4.52 5.20 -13.39
CA MET A 208 4.55 3.88 -12.77
C MET A 208 5.52 3.77 -11.57
N LEU A 209 5.90 4.88 -10.94
CA LEU A 209 6.94 4.88 -9.90
C LEU A 209 6.59 3.98 -8.70
N PRO A 210 5.35 4.01 -8.16
CA PRO A 210 4.98 3.10 -7.06
C PRO A 210 5.00 1.64 -7.51
N LEU A 211 4.51 1.36 -8.72
CA LEU A 211 4.48 0.01 -9.30
C LEU A 211 5.90 -0.53 -9.52
N GLN A 212 6.86 0.29 -9.93
CA GLN A 212 8.25 -0.14 -10.13
C GLN A 212 8.87 -0.68 -8.84
N GLY A 213 8.81 0.08 -7.74
CA GLY A 213 9.36 -0.37 -6.44
C GLY A 213 8.67 -1.65 -5.94
N PHE A 214 7.36 -1.75 -6.18
CA PHE A 214 6.56 -2.91 -5.86
C PHE A 214 6.90 -4.15 -6.70
N MET A 215 7.05 -3.99 -8.02
CA MET A 215 7.45 -5.08 -8.92
C MET A 215 8.89 -5.54 -8.65
N VAL A 216 9.79 -4.65 -8.23
CA VAL A 216 11.14 -5.04 -7.79
C VAL A 216 11.03 -6.00 -6.60
N ALA A 217 10.25 -5.65 -5.57
CA ALA A 217 10.06 -6.54 -4.42
C ALA A 217 9.45 -7.89 -4.84
N ILE A 218 8.40 -7.86 -5.68
CA ILE A 218 7.74 -9.08 -6.17
C ILE A 218 8.71 -9.99 -6.93
N VAL A 219 9.44 -9.44 -7.91
CA VAL A 219 10.37 -10.23 -8.72
C VAL A 219 11.52 -10.76 -7.87
N MET A 220 12.06 -9.96 -6.95
CA MET A 220 13.15 -10.42 -6.08
C MET A 220 12.70 -11.57 -5.17
N PHE A 221 11.54 -11.47 -4.52
CA PHE A 221 11.02 -12.57 -3.71
C PHE A 221 10.63 -13.78 -4.55
N ASN A 222 10.07 -13.57 -5.73
CA ASN A 222 9.67 -14.66 -6.62
C ASN A 222 10.89 -15.46 -7.09
N LEU A 223 11.95 -14.79 -7.52
CA LEU A 223 13.19 -15.44 -7.93
C LEU A 223 13.89 -16.16 -6.77
N PHE A 224 13.82 -15.59 -5.56
CA PHE A 224 14.32 -16.27 -4.37
C PHE A 224 13.53 -17.55 -4.06
N ILE A 225 12.19 -17.48 -4.05
CA ILE A 225 11.30 -18.63 -3.82
C ILE A 225 11.52 -19.70 -4.90
N LEU A 226 11.51 -19.29 -6.18
CA LEU A 226 11.73 -20.19 -7.31
C LEU A 226 13.09 -20.88 -7.20
N GLY A 227 14.16 -20.12 -6.90
CA GLY A 227 15.49 -20.66 -6.74
C GLY A 227 15.59 -21.65 -5.58
N ALA A 228 15.03 -21.30 -4.41
CA ALA A 228 15.01 -22.19 -3.26
C ALA A 228 14.22 -23.49 -3.54
N TRP A 229 13.10 -23.38 -4.25
CA TRP A 229 12.27 -24.51 -4.63
C TRP A 229 12.94 -25.42 -5.65
N MET A 230 13.54 -24.86 -6.71
CA MET A 230 14.25 -25.64 -7.73
C MET A 230 15.52 -26.33 -7.21
N LEU A 231 16.12 -25.79 -6.14
CA LEU A 231 17.30 -26.37 -5.49
C LEU A 231 16.95 -27.33 -4.33
N ASP A 232 15.66 -27.57 -4.08
CA ASP A 232 15.17 -28.42 -2.99
C ASP A 232 15.64 -27.96 -1.59
N VAL A 233 15.86 -26.63 -1.44
CA VAL A 233 16.25 -25.99 -0.17
C VAL A 233 15.04 -25.41 0.57
N GLY A 234 13.89 -25.29 -0.11
CA GLY A 234 12.64 -24.85 0.49
C GLY A 234 11.43 -25.17 -0.40
N SER A 235 10.24 -24.93 0.11
CA SER A 235 8.98 -25.09 -0.63
C SER A 235 8.41 -23.75 -1.05
N VAL A 236 7.52 -23.76 -2.06
CA VAL A 236 6.70 -22.59 -2.37
C VAL A 236 5.79 -22.30 -1.16
N PRO A 237 5.80 -21.08 -0.60
CA PRO A 237 4.94 -20.74 0.54
C PRO A 237 3.47 -20.81 0.15
N ASN A 238 2.65 -21.41 1.01
CA ASN A 238 1.21 -21.39 0.86
C ASN A 238 0.64 -20.08 1.41
N ALA A 239 -0.11 -19.34 0.59
CA ALA A 239 -0.72 -18.05 0.96
C ALA A 239 -2.26 -18.10 1.06
N ALA A 240 -2.89 -19.26 0.83
CA ALA A 240 -4.35 -19.41 0.67
C ALA A 240 -5.03 -20.23 1.79
N GLY A 241 -4.31 -21.17 2.43
CA GLY A 241 -4.89 -22.07 3.44
C GLY A 241 -4.86 -23.53 3.00
N GLU A 242 -5.81 -24.35 3.45
CA GLU A 242 -5.90 -25.75 3.01
C GLU A 242 -6.29 -25.85 1.53
N GLU A 243 -7.16 -24.95 1.09
CA GLU A 243 -7.60 -24.81 -0.30
C GLU A 243 -6.91 -23.59 -0.95
N GLY A 244 -6.80 -23.62 -2.27
CA GLY A 244 -6.13 -22.57 -3.04
C GLY A 244 -6.95 -21.29 -3.23
N LEU A 245 -8.26 -21.36 -3.03
CA LEU A 245 -9.17 -20.23 -3.12
C LEU A 245 -10.44 -20.46 -2.28
N TYR A 246 -10.97 -19.38 -1.72
CA TYR A 246 -12.21 -19.37 -0.94
C TYR A 246 -13.03 -18.12 -1.27
N TRP A 247 -14.32 -18.12 -0.91
CA TRP A 247 -15.19 -16.93 -1.07
C TRP A 247 -14.65 -15.70 -0.36
N GLY A 248 -13.99 -15.88 0.78
CA GLY A 248 -13.32 -14.83 1.54
C GLY A 248 -12.35 -14.01 0.69
N HIS A 249 -11.59 -14.66 -0.19
CA HIS A 249 -10.65 -13.98 -1.10
C HIS A 249 -11.37 -13.06 -2.10
N ILE A 250 -12.53 -13.50 -2.63
CA ILE A 250 -13.32 -12.73 -3.59
C ILE A 250 -14.00 -11.53 -2.91
N LEU A 251 -14.52 -11.73 -1.68
CA LEU A 251 -15.26 -10.70 -0.94
C LEU A 251 -14.32 -9.72 -0.23
N GLY A 252 -13.18 -10.19 0.25
CA GLY A 252 -12.19 -9.42 0.98
C GLY A 252 -11.39 -8.46 0.11
N GLY A 253 -11.09 -8.84 -1.14
CA GLY A 253 -10.37 -7.99 -2.09
C GLY A 253 -10.99 -6.60 -2.27
N PRO A 254 -12.29 -6.48 -2.57
CA PRO A 254 -13.00 -5.21 -2.63
C PRO A 254 -12.86 -4.36 -1.36
N LEU A 255 -13.06 -4.95 -0.18
CA LEU A 255 -13.02 -4.22 1.10
C LEU A 255 -11.61 -3.74 1.45
N LEU A 256 -10.60 -4.60 1.24
CA LEU A 256 -9.19 -4.25 1.36
C LEU A 256 -8.82 -3.08 0.46
N ALA A 257 -9.19 -3.17 -0.81
CA ALA A 257 -8.84 -2.17 -1.82
C ALA A 257 -9.49 -0.82 -1.55
N MET A 258 -10.79 -0.80 -1.19
CA MET A 258 -11.48 0.44 -0.80
C MET A 258 -10.88 1.03 0.47
N GLY A 259 -10.67 0.20 1.48
CA GLY A 259 -10.12 0.63 2.75
C GLY A 259 -8.74 1.26 2.59
N ALA A 260 -7.87 0.64 1.78
CA ALA A 260 -6.51 1.12 1.54
C ALA A 260 -6.51 2.51 0.89
N VAL A 261 -7.40 2.75 -0.06
CA VAL A 261 -7.51 4.04 -0.74
C VAL A 261 -8.04 5.12 0.21
N PHE A 262 -9.07 4.82 1.01
CA PHE A 262 -9.63 5.79 1.96
C PHE A 262 -8.65 6.16 3.09
N MET A 263 -7.78 5.24 3.50
CA MET A 263 -6.70 5.52 4.45
C MET A 263 -5.49 6.22 3.82
N ILE A 264 -5.43 6.27 2.48
CA ILE A 264 -4.25 6.67 1.71
C ILE A 264 -3.05 5.78 2.11
N GLY A 265 -3.29 4.49 2.26
CA GLY A 265 -2.30 3.52 2.72
C GLY A 265 -2.88 2.14 2.95
N CYS A 266 -2.11 1.12 2.65
CA CYS A 266 -2.30 -0.21 3.22
C CYS A 266 -1.93 -0.25 4.70
N GLU A 267 -2.16 -1.38 5.36
CA GLU A 267 -1.79 -1.62 6.76
C GLU A 267 -0.34 -1.22 7.08
N VAL A 268 0.64 -1.78 6.36
CA VAL A 268 2.05 -1.53 6.66
C VAL A 268 2.44 -0.08 6.40
N ARG A 269 1.92 0.53 5.32
CA ARG A 269 2.11 1.96 5.07
C ARG A 269 1.46 2.81 6.16
N THR A 270 0.29 2.40 6.66
CA THR A 270 -0.42 3.11 7.72
C THR A 270 0.39 3.09 9.02
N TYR A 271 1.00 1.98 9.39
CA TYR A 271 1.93 1.93 10.53
C TYR A 271 3.17 2.79 10.32
N ALA A 272 3.76 2.80 9.12
CA ALA A 272 4.88 3.70 8.83
C ALA A 272 4.46 5.19 8.93
N ARG A 273 3.26 5.53 8.43
CA ARG A 273 2.66 6.87 8.52
C ARG A 273 2.29 7.28 9.94
N LEU A 274 1.89 6.33 10.77
CA LEU A 274 1.67 6.51 12.20
C LEU A 274 2.97 6.95 12.89
N GLY A 275 4.08 6.25 12.61
CA GLY A 275 5.41 6.62 13.10
C GLY A 275 5.94 7.97 12.59
N MET A 276 5.44 8.45 11.44
CA MET A 276 5.73 9.80 10.94
C MET A 276 4.80 10.89 11.49
N GLY A 277 3.69 10.52 12.14
CA GLY A 277 2.73 11.45 12.73
C GLY A 277 1.64 11.93 11.76
N TYR A 278 1.27 11.17 10.74
CA TYR A 278 0.12 11.52 9.90
C TYR A 278 -1.21 11.34 10.64
N ALA A 279 -2.07 12.37 10.62
CA ALA A 279 -3.36 12.30 11.30
C ALA A 279 -4.34 11.32 10.65
N THR A 280 -4.23 11.06 9.34
CA THR A 280 -5.04 10.01 8.68
C THR A 280 -4.71 8.61 9.21
N ALA A 281 -3.44 8.32 9.48
CA ALA A 281 -3.04 7.04 10.07
C ALA A 281 -3.53 6.92 11.53
N LEU A 282 -3.45 8.01 12.29
CA LEU A 282 -4.02 8.11 13.62
C LEU A 282 -5.54 7.89 13.64
N ALA A 283 -6.27 8.42 12.65
CA ALA A 283 -7.72 8.26 12.53
C ALA A 283 -8.13 6.86 12.00
N ALA A 284 -7.32 6.27 11.12
CA ALA A 284 -7.52 4.92 10.62
C ALA A 284 -7.43 3.85 11.73
N LEU A 285 -6.51 4.05 12.69
CA LEU A 285 -6.20 3.06 13.72
C LEU A 285 -7.42 2.64 14.57
N PRO A 286 -8.23 3.55 15.17
CA PRO A 286 -9.49 3.16 15.81
C PRO A 286 -10.45 2.42 14.88
N GLY A 287 -10.47 2.82 13.60
CA GLY A 287 -11.27 2.17 12.57
C GLY A 287 -10.87 0.71 12.36
N PHE A 288 -9.56 0.41 12.37
CA PHE A 288 -9.07 -0.97 12.28
C PHE A 288 -9.68 -1.85 13.38
N TYR A 289 -9.61 -1.43 14.63
CA TYR A 289 -10.16 -2.23 15.75
C TYR A 289 -11.66 -2.44 15.61
N ILE A 290 -12.41 -1.41 15.22
CA ILE A 290 -13.85 -1.52 15.02
C ILE A 290 -14.17 -2.46 13.87
N GLY A 291 -13.43 -2.39 12.75
CA GLY A 291 -13.56 -3.32 11.63
C GLY A 291 -13.22 -4.76 11.99
N TYR A 292 -12.44 -4.96 13.05
CA TYR A 292 -12.09 -6.28 13.56
C TYR A 292 -13.22 -6.93 14.38
N LEU A 293 -14.08 -6.12 15.02
CA LEU A 293 -15.09 -6.62 15.95
C LEU A 293 -16.06 -7.64 15.34
N PRO A 294 -16.62 -7.44 14.13
CA PRO A 294 -17.55 -8.41 13.56
C PRO A 294 -16.93 -9.81 13.45
N TYR A 295 -15.68 -9.90 13.00
CA TYR A 295 -14.97 -11.18 12.87
C TYR A 295 -14.67 -11.83 14.23
N THR A 296 -14.43 -11.03 15.27
CA THR A 296 -14.20 -11.56 16.63
C THR A 296 -15.49 -12.07 17.27
N LEU A 297 -16.59 -11.33 17.10
CA LEU A 297 -17.87 -11.63 17.74
C LEU A 297 -18.65 -12.73 17.02
N TYR A 298 -18.42 -12.88 15.71
CA TYR A 298 -19.16 -13.82 14.85
C TYR A 298 -18.23 -14.70 14.02
N TYR A 299 -17.11 -15.12 14.61
CA TYR A 299 -16.05 -15.88 13.96
C TYR A 299 -16.59 -17.09 13.20
N GLU A 300 -17.31 -18.00 13.88
CA GLU A 300 -17.82 -19.23 13.28
C GLU A 300 -18.80 -18.95 12.13
N GLN A 301 -19.70 -17.97 12.28
CA GLN A 301 -20.67 -17.66 11.23
C GLN A 301 -19.99 -17.07 9.99
N ILE A 302 -18.98 -16.24 10.19
CA ILE A 302 -18.24 -15.64 9.09
C ILE A 302 -17.37 -16.71 8.42
N ASP A 303 -16.57 -17.47 9.17
CA ASP A 303 -15.69 -18.51 8.63
C ASP A 303 -16.45 -19.57 7.85
N ASN A 304 -17.61 -20.02 8.33
CA ASN A 304 -18.46 -20.96 7.58
C ASN A 304 -18.87 -20.44 6.20
N VAL A 305 -19.03 -19.12 6.04
CA VAL A 305 -19.37 -18.50 4.76
C VAL A 305 -18.13 -18.21 3.92
N VAL A 306 -17.07 -17.69 4.54
CA VAL A 306 -15.91 -17.16 3.80
C VAL A 306 -14.85 -18.23 3.53
N PHE A 307 -14.71 -19.23 4.39
CA PHE A 307 -13.70 -20.29 4.34
C PHE A 307 -14.29 -21.71 4.46
N GLY A 308 -15.61 -21.85 4.58
CA GLY A 308 -16.26 -23.15 4.78
C GLY A 308 -16.12 -24.11 3.59
N ASP A 309 -16.18 -23.58 2.36
CA ASP A 309 -16.04 -24.37 1.14
C ASP A 309 -14.90 -23.83 0.26
N GLY A 310 -13.96 -24.71 -0.09
CA GLY A 310 -12.92 -24.44 -1.07
C GLY A 310 -13.50 -24.26 -2.47
N LEU A 311 -13.04 -23.23 -3.18
CA LEU A 311 -13.40 -22.98 -4.58
C LEU A 311 -12.46 -23.70 -5.55
N THR A 312 -11.25 -24.03 -5.10
CA THR A 312 -10.28 -24.82 -5.87
C THR A 312 -9.22 -25.40 -4.95
N GLU A 313 -8.80 -26.63 -5.26
CA GLU A 313 -7.70 -27.32 -4.58
C GLU A 313 -6.31 -26.78 -5.01
N PHE A 314 -6.23 -26.12 -6.18
CA PHE A 314 -4.95 -25.62 -6.71
C PHE A 314 -4.46 -24.39 -5.94
N ILE A 315 -3.32 -24.51 -5.25
CA ILE A 315 -2.75 -23.44 -4.43
C ILE A 315 -2.08 -22.39 -5.34
N THR A 316 -1.41 -22.86 -6.40
CA THR A 316 -0.59 -22.00 -7.26
C THR A 316 -1.02 -22.02 -8.72
N ILE A 317 -0.76 -20.91 -9.44
CA ILE A 317 -1.00 -20.84 -10.88
C ILE A 317 -0.20 -21.91 -11.65
N PRO A 318 1.09 -22.17 -11.35
CA PRO A 318 1.84 -23.24 -12.01
C PRO A 318 1.23 -24.63 -11.85
N GLU A 319 0.71 -24.94 -10.67
CA GLU A 319 0.02 -26.21 -10.38
C GLU A 319 -1.24 -26.36 -11.25
N TRP A 320 -2.13 -25.34 -11.22
CA TRP A 320 -3.32 -25.31 -12.06
C TRP A 320 -2.99 -25.41 -13.55
N ALA A 321 -1.94 -24.72 -14.01
CA ALA A 321 -1.54 -24.71 -15.40
C ALA A 321 -0.93 -26.05 -15.82
N ALA A 322 -0.12 -26.70 -14.98
CA ALA A 322 0.42 -28.03 -15.24
C ALA A 322 -0.70 -29.07 -15.36
N TYR A 323 -1.67 -29.02 -14.46
CA TYR A 323 -2.84 -29.90 -14.49
C TYR A 323 -3.71 -29.67 -15.74
N THR A 324 -4.03 -28.41 -16.06
CA THR A 324 -5.01 -28.06 -17.10
C THR A 324 -4.43 -28.04 -18.51
N LEU A 325 -3.19 -27.55 -18.66
CA LEU A 325 -2.55 -27.29 -19.95
C LEU A 325 -1.43 -28.30 -20.26
N GLY A 326 -1.12 -29.20 -19.33
CA GLY A 326 0.00 -30.13 -19.40
C GLY A 326 1.36 -29.47 -19.12
N GLY A 327 2.43 -30.26 -19.25
CA GLY A 327 3.78 -29.84 -18.89
C GLY A 327 4.10 -30.12 -17.43
N THR A 328 5.07 -29.39 -16.87
CA THR A 328 5.49 -29.52 -15.47
C THR A 328 5.25 -28.21 -14.73
N GLU A 329 5.02 -28.29 -13.43
CA GLU A 329 4.86 -27.10 -12.58
C GLU A 329 6.10 -26.20 -12.64
N TYR A 330 7.30 -26.77 -12.68
CA TYR A 330 8.54 -26.01 -12.85
C TYR A 330 8.56 -25.18 -14.13
N ALA A 331 8.08 -25.73 -15.26
CA ALA A 331 8.04 -25.01 -16.52
C ALA A 331 7.08 -23.80 -16.42
N TRP A 332 5.91 -24.00 -15.82
CA TRP A 332 4.94 -22.92 -15.62
C TRP A 332 5.39 -21.88 -14.60
N ALA A 333 6.12 -22.28 -13.56
CA ALA A 333 6.71 -21.37 -12.60
C ALA A 333 7.80 -20.48 -13.25
N ILE A 334 8.60 -21.03 -14.16
CA ILE A 334 9.55 -20.25 -14.96
C ILE A 334 8.80 -19.27 -15.87
N VAL A 335 7.76 -19.72 -16.58
CA VAL A 335 6.93 -18.86 -17.44
C VAL A 335 6.31 -17.71 -16.63
N TYR A 336 5.76 -18.02 -15.46
CA TYR A 336 5.20 -17.04 -14.54
C TYR A 336 6.25 -16.02 -14.08
N SER A 337 7.44 -16.49 -13.73
CA SER A 337 8.54 -15.61 -13.29
C SER A 337 9.03 -14.70 -14.42
N LEU A 338 9.11 -15.22 -15.66
CA LEU A 338 9.41 -14.43 -16.86
C LEU A 338 8.33 -13.37 -17.13
N LEU A 339 7.06 -13.70 -16.90
CA LEU A 339 5.97 -12.72 -17.00
C LEU A 339 6.15 -11.58 -15.98
N LEU A 340 6.45 -11.89 -14.72
CA LEU A 340 6.71 -10.88 -13.69
C LEU A 340 7.93 -9.99 -14.04
N ILE A 341 9.02 -10.59 -14.54
CA ILE A 341 10.19 -9.83 -15.03
C ILE A 341 9.79 -8.95 -16.21
N GLY A 342 9.00 -9.47 -17.15
CA GLY A 342 8.49 -8.70 -18.29
C GLY A 342 7.68 -7.48 -17.86
N LEU A 343 6.79 -7.63 -16.88
CA LEU A 343 6.01 -6.54 -16.29
C LEU A 343 6.91 -5.51 -15.58
N LEU A 344 7.93 -5.96 -14.86
CA LEU A 344 8.93 -5.10 -14.24
C LEU A 344 9.66 -4.26 -15.29
N VAL A 345 10.24 -4.90 -16.31
CA VAL A 345 10.96 -4.22 -17.41
C VAL A 345 10.05 -3.23 -18.13
N PHE A 346 8.82 -3.64 -18.42
CA PHE A 346 7.80 -2.77 -19.02
C PHE A 346 7.53 -1.53 -18.16
N SER A 347 7.35 -1.70 -16.84
CA SER A 347 7.07 -0.57 -15.94
C SER A 347 8.19 0.47 -15.88
N PHE A 348 9.46 0.02 -15.90
CA PHE A 348 10.63 0.89 -15.95
C PHE A 348 10.75 1.60 -17.29
N GLU A 349 10.58 0.89 -18.40
CA GLU A 349 10.70 1.48 -19.73
C GLU A 349 9.57 2.48 -20.01
N TYR A 350 8.33 2.16 -19.60
CA TYR A 350 7.21 3.07 -19.70
C TYR A 350 7.44 4.34 -18.87
N GLY A 351 7.80 4.17 -17.59
CA GLY A 351 8.08 5.28 -16.68
C GLY A 351 9.20 6.19 -17.19
N ARG A 352 10.30 5.60 -17.67
CA ARG A 352 11.43 6.31 -18.27
C ARG A 352 11.02 7.16 -19.46
N ARG A 353 10.22 6.60 -20.39
CA ARG A 353 9.71 7.32 -21.57
C ARG A 353 8.78 8.45 -21.19
N PHE A 354 7.85 8.20 -20.26
CA PHE A 354 6.88 9.22 -19.83
C PHE A 354 7.55 10.39 -19.10
N LEU A 355 8.44 10.10 -18.15
CA LEU A 355 9.19 11.10 -17.38
C LEU A 355 10.34 11.73 -18.18
N LYS A 356 10.58 11.29 -19.42
CA LYS A 356 11.66 11.75 -20.30
C LYS A 356 13.03 11.74 -19.61
N THR A 357 13.30 10.68 -18.86
CA THR A 357 14.50 10.57 -18.03
C THR A 357 15.38 9.39 -18.46
N SER A 358 16.57 9.26 -17.86
CA SER A 358 17.46 8.10 -18.07
C SER A 358 17.23 7.04 -17.00
N LEU A 359 17.56 5.78 -17.27
CA LEU A 359 17.42 4.71 -16.28
C LEU A 359 18.25 4.96 -14.99
N PRO A 360 19.53 5.43 -15.08
CA PRO A 360 20.28 5.77 -13.87
C PRO A 360 19.63 6.87 -13.05
N ASN A 361 19.02 7.87 -13.72
CA ASN A 361 18.32 8.95 -13.02
C ASN A 361 17.01 8.46 -12.40
N LEU A 362 16.26 7.60 -13.09
CA LEU A 362 15.03 6.99 -12.56
C LEU A 362 15.29 6.19 -11.28
N VAL A 363 16.43 5.51 -11.19
CA VAL A 363 16.80 4.67 -10.04
C VAL A 363 17.39 5.48 -8.87
N ARG A 364 18.13 6.57 -9.16
CA ARG A 364 18.87 7.33 -8.14
C ARG A 364 18.14 8.55 -7.61
N SER A 365 17.27 9.15 -8.41
CA SER A 365 16.63 10.41 -8.06
C SER A 365 15.45 10.20 -7.14
N ASN A 366 15.17 11.22 -6.32
CA ASN A 366 13.98 11.23 -5.49
C ASN A 366 12.73 11.29 -6.40
N THR A 367 11.69 10.52 -6.03
CA THR A 367 10.38 10.53 -6.68
C THR A 367 9.84 11.94 -6.87
N ASP A 368 9.92 12.80 -5.85
CA ASP A 368 9.42 14.19 -5.93
C ASP A 368 10.14 14.96 -7.03
N GLN A 369 11.47 14.87 -7.10
CA GLN A 369 12.25 15.53 -8.14
C GLN A 369 11.83 15.06 -9.53
N LEU A 370 11.71 13.74 -9.73
CA LEU A 370 11.31 13.16 -11.01
C LEU A 370 9.94 13.66 -11.49
N VAL A 371 8.98 13.80 -10.57
CA VAL A 371 7.60 14.17 -10.94
C VAL A 371 7.43 15.67 -11.13
N TYR A 372 8.10 16.50 -10.30
CA TYR A 372 8.06 17.95 -10.46
C TYR A 372 8.80 18.39 -11.72
N ASP A 373 9.99 17.83 -12.02
CA ASP A 373 10.72 18.11 -13.27
C ASP A 373 9.89 17.73 -14.51
N ALA A 374 9.16 16.59 -14.44
CA ALA A 374 8.27 16.16 -15.51
C ALA A 374 7.07 17.12 -15.69
N CYS A 375 6.49 17.61 -14.59
CA CYS A 375 5.40 18.59 -14.62
C CYS A 375 5.83 19.92 -15.24
N ASP A 376 7.00 20.44 -14.85
CA ASP A 376 7.54 21.69 -15.39
C ASP A 376 7.81 21.57 -16.90
N GLY A 377 8.33 20.41 -17.35
CA GLY A 377 8.49 20.10 -18.77
C GLY A 377 7.17 19.99 -19.55
N LEU A 378 6.08 19.54 -18.90
CA LEU A 378 4.75 19.47 -19.51
C LEU A 378 4.15 20.87 -19.70
N ALA A 379 4.24 21.74 -18.70
CA ALA A 379 3.73 23.11 -18.74
C ALA A 379 4.36 23.93 -19.89
N LEU A 380 5.67 23.78 -20.10
CA LEU A 380 6.40 24.44 -21.20
C LEU A 380 5.93 23.95 -22.58
N SER A 381 5.58 22.67 -22.72
CA SER A 381 5.11 22.12 -23.98
C SER A 381 3.73 22.66 -24.39
N THR A 382 2.81 22.81 -23.44
CA THR A 382 1.46 23.34 -23.69
C THR A 382 1.43 24.83 -23.99
N ALA A 383 2.31 25.61 -23.35
CA ALA A 383 2.45 27.03 -23.65
C ALA A 383 2.95 27.24 -25.10
N SER A 384 3.92 26.43 -25.55
CA SER A 384 4.49 26.52 -26.90
C SER A 384 3.50 26.16 -28.02
N SER A 385 2.52 25.29 -27.75
CA SER A 385 1.46 24.95 -28.72
C SER A 385 0.37 26.01 -28.80
N SER A 386 0.05 26.68 -27.68
CA SER A 386 -0.93 27.77 -27.66
C SER A 386 -0.44 29.07 -28.28
N ALA A 387 0.88 29.29 -28.33
CA ALA A 387 1.48 30.45 -28.98
C ALA A 387 1.61 30.29 -30.51
N LYS A 388 1.31 29.10 -31.06
CA LYS A 388 1.38 28.78 -32.49
C LYS A 388 0.01 28.65 -33.16
N SER A 389 -1.08 28.81 -32.41
CA SER A 389 -2.46 28.96 -32.90
C SER A 389 -2.87 30.41 -32.79
#